data_AF-A0A8S3R457-F1
#
_entry.id   AF-A0A8S3R457-F1
#
_cell.length_a   1.000
_cell.length_b   1.000
_cell.length_c   1.000
_cell.angle_alpha   90.00
_cell.angle_beta   90.00
_cell.angle_gamma   90.00
#
_symmetry.space_group_name_H-M   'P 1'
#
loop_
_entity.id
_entity.type
_entity.pdbx_description
1 polymer ?
#
loop_
_entity_poly.entity_id
_entity_poly.type
_entity_poly.pdbx_seq_one_letter_code
_entity_poly.pdbx_strand_id
1 'polypeptide(L)'
;MDQDMFLTIYKSIVRPLLEYATCVWSPYLKKDIRKLESVQRRATKLVKNICHLNYEDRLRSLGLPTLEYRRDRNDMIQVYKALHGIDDIDWMSLFTLAPSNNTRGHSLKLFKKQCKTTHRLNTFSIRVVDQWNNLSDLTVTAKTLNNFKSALNGENWNPYKFICSC
;
A
#
# COMPACT_ATOMS: atom_id res chain seq x y z
N MET A 1 -20.68 -18.52 -9.16
CA MET A 1 -20.14 -17.30 -9.74
C MET A 1 -18.85 -17.68 -10.44
N ASP A 2 -18.73 -17.35 -11.72
CA ASP A 2 -17.51 -17.58 -12.47
C ASP A 2 -16.37 -16.67 -11.97
N GLN A 3 -15.12 -17.11 -12.14
CA GLN A 3 -13.94 -16.42 -11.62
C GLN A 3 -13.75 -15.05 -12.26
N ASP A 4 -13.89 -14.95 -13.59
CA ASP A 4 -13.66 -13.71 -14.31
C ASP A 4 -14.76 -12.68 -14.03
N MET A 5 -16.00 -13.16 -13.94
CA MET A 5 -17.13 -12.32 -13.53
C MET A 5 -16.94 -11.79 -12.09
N PHE A 6 -16.52 -12.65 -11.16
CA PHE A 6 -16.23 -12.22 -9.79
C PHE A 6 -15.14 -11.14 -9.75
N LEU A 7 -14.03 -11.37 -10.47
CA LEU A 7 -12.90 -10.43 -10.51
C LEU A 7 -13.31 -9.08 -11.08
N THR A 8 -14.13 -9.09 -12.12
CA THR A 8 -14.65 -7.87 -12.77
C THR A 8 -15.47 -7.06 -11.77
N ILE A 9 -16.46 -7.68 -11.12
CA ILE A 9 -17.33 -7.01 -10.14
C ILE A 9 -16.52 -6.53 -8.94
N TYR A 10 -15.64 -7.38 -8.41
CA TYR A 10 -14.85 -7.06 -7.22
C TYR A 10 -13.91 -5.88 -7.48
N LYS A 11 -13.19 -5.87 -8.62
CA LYS A 11 -12.24 -4.80 -8.96
C LYS A 11 -12.93 -3.48 -9.33
N SER A 12 -14.11 -3.51 -9.93
CA SER A 12 -14.81 -2.31 -10.39
C SER A 12 -15.67 -1.65 -9.31
N ILE A 13 -16.27 -2.42 -8.41
CA ILE A 13 -17.25 -1.89 -7.44
C ILE A 13 -16.71 -1.94 -6.01
N VAL A 14 -16.28 -3.12 -5.55
CA VAL A 14 -15.94 -3.32 -4.13
C VAL A 14 -14.59 -2.68 -3.80
N ARG A 15 -13.60 -2.91 -4.67
CA ARG A 15 -12.23 -2.46 -4.43
C ARG A 15 -12.09 -0.94 -4.34
N PRO A 16 -12.67 -0.12 -5.24
CA PRO A 16 -12.54 1.33 -5.13
C PRO A 16 -13.11 1.88 -3.82
N LEU A 17 -14.20 1.31 -3.30
CA LEU A 17 -14.79 1.71 -2.03
C LEU A 17 -13.86 1.41 -0.84
N LEU A 18 -13.16 0.28 -0.87
CA LEU A 18 -12.22 -0.12 0.19
C LEU A 18 -10.86 0.59 0.10
N GLU A 19 -10.54 1.21 -1.03
CA GLU A 19 -9.24 1.84 -1.30
C GLU A 19 -9.31 3.36 -1.46
N TYR A 20 -10.51 3.92 -1.49
CA TYR A 20 -10.69 5.34 -1.58
C TYR A 20 -9.99 6.05 -0.43
N ALA A 21 -9.16 7.05 -0.68
CA ALA A 21 -8.50 7.89 0.35
C ALA A 21 -7.74 7.12 1.45
N THR A 22 -7.11 5.97 1.14
CA THR A 22 -6.38 5.15 2.13
C THR A 22 -5.30 5.92 2.88
N CYS A 23 -4.68 6.93 2.25
CA CYS A 23 -3.73 7.81 2.91
C CYS A 23 -4.32 8.43 4.18
N VAL A 24 -5.60 8.81 4.18
CA VAL A 24 -6.25 9.49 5.31
C VAL A 24 -6.66 8.52 6.43
N TRP A 25 -7.36 7.43 6.09
CA TRP A 25 -8.04 6.59 7.10
C TRP A 25 -7.42 5.22 7.35
N SER A 26 -6.29 4.86 6.71
CA SER A 26 -5.68 3.52 6.88
C SER A 26 -5.58 3.13 8.36
N PRO A 27 -6.24 2.04 8.79
CA PRO A 27 -6.23 1.65 10.20
C PRO A 27 -4.90 1.01 10.56
N TYR A 28 -4.45 1.23 11.79
CA TYR A 28 -3.24 0.63 12.35
C TYR A 28 -3.52 -0.48 13.37
N LEU A 29 -4.75 -0.59 13.86
CA LEU A 29 -5.13 -1.62 14.82
C LEU A 29 -5.39 -2.94 14.09
N LYS A 30 -4.76 -4.02 14.55
CA LYS A 30 -4.92 -5.37 13.96
C LYS A 30 -6.39 -5.80 13.83
N LYS A 31 -7.25 -5.44 14.79
CA LYS A 31 -8.68 -5.73 14.75
C LYS A 31 -9.39 -5.09 13.55
N ASP A 32 -9.03 -3.85 13.22
CA ASP A 32 -9.68 -3.08 12.16
C ASP A 32 -9.13 -3.49 10.79
N ILE A 33 -7.82 -3.79 10.72
CA ILE A 33 -7.19 -4.43 9.55
C ILE A 33 -7.88 -5.75 9.23
N ARG A 34 -8.08 -6.63 10.23
CA ARG A 34 -8.80 -7.90 10.07
C ARG A 34 -10.26 -7.68 9.63
N LYS A 35 -10.93 -6.65 10.16
CA LYS A 35 -12.30 -6.33 9.78
C LYS A 35 -12.40 -5.93 8.31
N LEU A 36 -11.48 -5.13 7.80
CA LEU A 36 -11.41 -4.82 6.37
C LEU A 36 -11.09 -6.07 5.54
N GLU A 37 -10.08 -6.84 5.93
CA GLU A 37 -9.68 -8.05 5.21
C GLU A 37 -10.80 -9.10 5.19
N SER A 38 -11.67 -9.11 6.20
CA SER A 38 -12.84 -9.99 6.26
C SER A 38 -13.80 -9.79 5.09
N VAL A 39 -13.87 -8.57 4.53
CA VAL A 39 -14.69 -8.27 3.34
C VAL A 39 -14.15 -9.04 2.15
N GLN A 40 -12.83 -8.98 1.90
CA GLN A 40 -12.19 -9.72 0.82
C GLN A 40 -12.27 -11.24 1.07
N ARG A 41 -12.03 -11.71 2.32
CA ARG A 41 -12.16 -13.12 2.70
C ARG A 41 -13.54 -13.70 2.41
N ARG A 42 -14.60 -12.92 2.67
CA ARG A 42 -15.99 -13.30 2.40
C ARG A 42 -16.28 -13.25 0.91
N ALA A 43 -15.84 -12.21 0.21
CA ALA A 43 -16.02 -12.07 -1.23
C ALA A 43 -15.41 -13.25 -2.00
N THR A 44 -14.16 -13.64 -1.68
CA THR A 44 -13.50 -14.77 -2.35
C THR A 44 -14.12 -16.13 -2.03
N LYS A 45 -15.05 -16.25 -1.06
CA LYS A 45 -15.84 -17.49 -0.84
C LYS A 45 -16.96 -17.67 -1.85
N LEU A 46 -17.36 -16.62 -2.57
CA LEU A 46 -18.44 -16.67 -3.55
C LEU A 46 -18.06 -17.41 -4.84
N VAL A 47 -16.75 -17.57 -5.09
CA VAL A 47 -16.22 -18.32 -6.23
C VAL A 47 -16.21 -19.81 -5.88
N LYS A 48 -17.19 -20.56 -6.40
CA LYS A 48 -17.44 -21.96 -6.05
C LYS A 48 -16.21 -22.88 -6.28
N ASN A 49 -15.43 -22.60 -7.32
CA ASN A 49 -14.30 -23.46 -7.71
C ASN A 49 -13.14 -23.43 -6.72
N ILE A 50 -13.02 -22.37 -5.92
CA ILE A 50 -11.88 -22.17 -5.00
C ILE A 50 -12.33 -21.93 -3.57
N CYS A 51 -13.64 -21.97 -3.28
CA CYS A 51 -14.18 -21.60 -1.97
C CYS A 51 -13.67 -22.47 -0.81
N HIS A 52 -13.22 -23.69 -1.11
CA HIS A 52 -12.69 -24.68 -0.16
C HIS A 52 -11.21 -24.46 0.17
N LEU A 53 -10.48 -23.70 -0.64
CA LEU A 53 -9.07 -23.39 -0.41
C LEU A 53 -8.91 -22.45 0.79
N ASN A 54 -7.73 -22.47 1.41
CA ASN A 54 -7.38 -21.49 2.44
C ASN A 54 -7.38 -20.06 1.85
N TYR A 55 -7.35 -19.04 2.70
CA TYR A 55 -7.48 -17.67 2.20
C TYR A 55 -6.34 -17.26 1.25
N GLU A 56 -5.10 -17.59 1.59
CA GLU A 56 -3.92 -17.21 0.82
C GLU A 56 -3.88 -17.88 -0.55
N ASP A 57 -4.28 -19.16 -0.63
CA ASP A 57 -4.37 -19.90 -1.88
C ASP A 57 -5.49 -19.38 -2.78
N ARG A 58 -6.61 -18.94 -2.19
CA ARG A 58 -7.65 -18.23 -2.94
C ARG A 58 -7.13 -16.92 -3.52
N LEU A 59 -6.33 -16.18 -2.76
CA LEU A 59 -5.70 -14.95 -3.23
C LEU A 59 -4.71 -15.20 -4.37
N ARG A 60 -3.87 -16.25 -4.26
CA ARG A 60 -2.95 -16.68 -5.31
C ARG A 60 -3.69 -17.09 -6.57
N SER A 61 -4.71 -17.94 -6.45
CA SER A 61 -5.54 -18.42 -7.57
C SER A 61 -6.26 -17.28 -8.30
N LEU A 62 -6.74 -16.28 -7.57
CA LEU A 62 -7.40 -15.10 -8.13
C LEU A 62 -6.42 -13.97 -8.56
N GLY A 63 -5.13 -14.11 -8.28
CA GLY A 63 -4.14 -13.05 -8.47
C GLY A 63 -4.45 -11.76 -7.70
N LEU A 64 -5.15 -11.87 -6.56
CA LEU A 64 -5.53 -10.73 -5.73
C LEU A 64 -4.57 -10.56 -4.55
N PRO A 65 -3.90 -9.42 -4.41
CA PRO A 65 -3.15 -9.15 -3.19
C PRO A 65 -4.09 -8.89 -1.99
N THR A 66 -3.56 -8.96 -0.78
CA THR A 66 -4.28 -8.56 0.45
C THR A 66 -4.65 -7.08 0.40
N LEU A 67 -5.71 -6.67 1.12
CA LEU A 67 -6.05 -5.24 1.17
C LEU A 67 -4.99 -4.45 1.94
N GLU A 68 -4.33 -5.07 2.91
CA GLU A 68 -3.20 -4.50 3.65
C GLU A 68 -2.06 -4.10 2.72
N TYR A 69 -1.56 -5.06 1.94
CA TYR A 69 -0.53 -4.80 0.94
C TYR A 69 -0.92 -3.66 -0.02
N ARG A 70 -2.19 -3.62 -0.43
CA ARG A 70 -2.68 -2.57 -1.33
C ARG A 70 -2.68 -1.19 -0.68
N ARG A 71 -3.02 -1.08 0.62
CA ARG A 71 -2.94 0.18 1.36
C ARG A 71 -1.50 0.67 1.45
N ASP A 72 -0.57 -0.20 1.81
CA ASP A 72 0.85 0.15 1.92
C ASP A 72 1.43 0.58 0.56
N ARG A 73 1.04 -0.12 -0.51
CA ARG A 73 1.41 0.26 -1.89
C ARG A 73 0.81 1.60 -2.30
N ASN A 74 -0.45 1.86 -1.97
CA ASN A 74 -1.10 3.14 -2.25
C ASN A 74 -0.43 4.28 -1.49
N ASP A 75 -0.01 4.04 -0.25
CA ASP A 75 0.73 5.01 0.55
C ASP A 75 2.06 5.40 -0.13
N MET A 76 2.84 4.44 -0.65
CA MET A 76 4.08 4.75 -1.40
C MET A 76 3.82 5.51 -2.69
N ILE A 77 2.77 5.13 -3.42
CA ILE A 77 2.35 5.85 -4.63
C ILE A 77 2.00 7.29 -4.30
N GLN A 78 1.32 7.52 -3.17
CA GLN A 78 0.94 8.83 -2.72
C GLN A 78 2.15 9.69 -2.36
N VAL A 79 3.16 9.11 -1.69
CA VAL A 79 4.44 9.80 -1.41
C VAL A 79 5.19 10.14 -2.69
N TYR A 80 5.23 9.24 -3.67
CA TYR A 80 5.88 9.53 -4.95
C TYR A 80 5.24 10.71 -5.66
N LYS A 81 3.90 10.72 -5.76
CA LYS A 81 3.15 11.82 -6.37
C LYS A 81 3.38 13.14 -5.66
N ALA A 82 3.42 13.09 -4.33
CA ALA A 82 3.68 14.22 -3.47
C ALA A 82 5.04 14.88 -3.75
N LEU A 83 6.10 14.07 -3.81
CA LEU A 83 7.47 14.56 -4.00
C LEU A 83 7.76 14.99 -5.45
N HIS A 84 7.04 14.44 -6.42
CA HIS A 84 7.22 14.79 -7.84
C HIS A 84 6.24 15.87 -8.32
N GLY A 85 5.46 16.48 -7.43
CA GLY A 85 4.52 17.57 -7.78
C GLY A 85 3.40 17.14 -8.73
N ILE A 86 2.99 15.86 -8.68
CA ILE A 86 1.93 15.32 -9.54
C ILE A 86 0.55 15.66 -8.97
N ASP A 87 0.44 15.77 -7.64
CA ASP A 87 -0.80 16.11 -6.96
C ASP A 87 -0.79 17.60 -6.55
N ASP A 88 -1.94 18.27 -6.68
CA ASP A 88 -2.17 19.70 -6.35
C ASP A 88 -2.17 20.02 -4.83
N ILE A 89 -1.77 19.07 -3.99
CA ILE A 89 -1.76 19.23 -2.53
C ILE A 89 -0.39 19.76 -2.10
N ASP A 90 -0.36 20.70 -1.15
CA ASP A 90 0.88 21.18 -0.55
C ASP A 90 1.49 20.13 0.40
N TRP A 91 2.22 19.19 -0.19
CA TRP A 91 2.89 18.12 0.53
C TRP A 91 4.12 18.59 1.31
N MET A 92 4.65 19.79 1.03
CA MET A 92 5.78 20.35 1.79
C MET A 92 5.38 20.65 3.23
N SER A 93 4.09 20.88 3.49
CA SER A 93 3.56 20.96 4.86
C SER A 93 3.60 19.62 5.62
N LEU A 94 3.51 18.49 4.90
CA LEU A 94 3.40 17.15 5.48
C LEU A 94 4.76 16.47 5.62
N PHE A 95 5.63 16.63 4.62
CA PHE A 95 6.93 15.96 4.56
C PHE A 95 8.10 16.95 4.69
N THR A 96 9.22 16.44 5.20
CA THR A 96 10.47 17.19 5.28
C THR A 96 11.55 16.28 4.73
N LEU A 97 12.32 16.74 3.74
CA LEU A 97 13.45 15.96 3.22
C LEU A 97 14.54 15.85 4.28
N ALA A 98 15.15 14.68 4.37
CA ALA A 98 16.30 14.46 5.23
C ALA A 98 17.50 15.26 4.70
N PRO A 99 18.36 15.80 5.57
CA PRO A 99 19.56 16.51 5.14
C PRO A 99 20.48 15.59 4.34
N SER A 100 21.07 16.14 3.26
CA SER A 100 21.87 15.42 2.26
C SER A 100 23.23 14.92 2.75
N ASN A 101 23.57 15.12 4.03
CA ASN A 101 24.87 14.76 4.60
C ASN A 101 25.10 13.24 4.71
N ASN A 102 24.11 12.44 4.31
CA ASN A 102 24.17 10.99 4.45
C ASN A 102 24.64 10.34 3.15
N THR A 103 25.82 9.72 3.18
CA THR A 103 26.37 8.94 2.06
C THR A 103 25.68 7.59 1.86
N ARG A 104 24.68 7.25 2.69
CA ARG A 104 23.95 5.97 2.66
C ARG A 104 22.44 6.15 2.44
N GLY A 105 21.95 5.61 1.33
CA GLY A 105 20.53 5.61 0.93
C GLY A 105 20.27 6.43 -0.32
N HIS A 106 18.99 6.61 -0.67
CA HIS A 106 18.56 7.36 -1.85
C HIS A 106 18.43 8.87 -1.60
N SER A 107 18.40 9.63 -2.71
CA SER A 107 18.38 11.10 -2.71
C SER A 107 17.13 11.73 -2.08
N LEU A 108 15.96 11.12 -2.26
CA LEU A 108 14.66 11.64 -1.77
C LEU A 108 14.23 11.11 -0.40
N LYS A 109 15.17 10.92 0.53
CA LYS A 109 14.85 10.43 1.88
C LYS A 109 13.99 11.42 2.66
N LEU A 110 13.06 10.89 3.44
CA LEU A 110 12.18 11.64 4.32
C LEU A 110 12.73 11.66 5.76
N PHE A 111 12.66 12.83 6.40
CA PHE A 111 12.95 12.99 7.81
C PHE A 111 11.81 12.44 8.66
N LYS A 112 12.14 11.46 9.52
CA LYS A 112 11.17 10.88 10.46
C LYS A 112 11.00 11.78 11.68
N LYS A 113 9.93 12.58 11.69
CA LYS A 113 9.55 13.39 12.86
C LYS A 113 9.25 12.46 14.05
N GLN A 114 9.88 12.74 15.20
CA GLN A 114 9.58 12.03 16.44
C GLN A 114 8.19 12.40 16.94
N CYS A 115 7.45 11.43 17.47
CA CYS A 115 6.15 11.67 18.07
C CYS A 115 5.95 10.74 19.28
N LYS A 116 5.22 11.22 20.29
CA LYS A 116 5.00 10.49 21.55
C LYS A 116 3.78 9.57 21.51
N THR A 117 2.77 9.90 20.72
CA THR A 117 1.48 9.19 20.69
C THR A 117 1.38 8.22 19.53
N THR A 118 0.81 7.03 19.78
CA THR A 118 0.51 6.03 18.75
C THR A 118 -0.40 6.56 17.64
N HIS A 119 -1.39 7.41 17.95
CA HIS A 119 -2.26 8.00 16.94
C HIS A 119 -1.46 8.83 15.92
N ARG A 120 -0.56 9.71 16.41
CA ARG A 120 0.30 10.51 15.54
C ARG A 120 1.27 9.65 14.73
N LEU A 121 1.87 8.62 15.34
CA LEU A 121 2.78 7.70 14.65
C LEU A 121 2.14 7.05 13.43
N ASN A 122 0.85 6.72 13.52
CA ASN A 122 0.10 6.05 12.47
C ASN A 122 -0.58 7.00 11.46
N THR A 123 -0.32 8.31 11.55
CA THR A 123 -0.72 9.26 10.50
C THR A 123 0.12 9.07 9.25
N PHE A 124 -0.47 9.38 8.10
CA PHE A 124 0.17 9.26 6.78
C PHE A 124 1.58 9.84 6.74
N SER A 125 1.77 11.07 7.22
CA SER A 125 3.06 11.78 7.16
C SER A 125 4.20 11.10 7.93
N ILE A 126 3.91 10.16 8.83
CA ILE A 126 4.92 9.51 9.68
C ILE A 126 5.05 8.03 9.34
N ARG A 127 3.94 7.29 9.20
CA ARG A 127 3.98 5.83 8.99
C ARG A 127 4.67 5.42 7.69
N VAL A 128 4.61 6.27 6.67
CA VAL A 128 5.18 5.98 5.35
C VAL A 128 6.70 6.15 5.30
N VAL A 129 7.28 6.88 6.26
CA VAL A 129 8.68 7.33 6.19
C VAL A 129 9.66 6.16 6.20
N ASP A 130 9.45 5.18 7.07
CA ASP A 130 10.36 4.03 7.17
C ASP A 130 10.34 3.20 5.88
N GLN A 131 9.15 2.93 5.37
CA GLN A 131 8.97 2.12 4.16
C GLN A 131 9.52 2.84 2.93
N TRP A 132 9.28 4.14 2.82
CA TRP A 132 9.84 4.97 1.74
C TRP A 132 11.36 4.99 1.77
N ASN A 133 11.96 5.20 2.95
CA ASN A 133 13.41 5.30 3.11
C ASN A 133 14.16 3.98 2.87
N ASN A 134 13.44 2.86 2.84
CA ASN A 134 13.96 1.53 2.54
C ASN A 134 13.88 1.18 1.03
N LEU A 135 13.24 2.00 0.22
CA LEU A 135 13.20 1.82 -1.24
C LEU A 135 14.58 2.09 -1.87
N SER A 136 14.85 1.48 -3.02
CA SER A 136 16.09 1.77 -3.76
C SER A 136 16.05 3.15 -4.43
N ASP A 137 17.22 3.73 -4.68
CA ASP A 137 17.33 5.01 -5.39
C ASP A 137 16.76 4.92 -6.81
N LEU A 138 16.94 3.78 -7.49
CA LEU A 138 16.37 3.52 -8.81
C LEU A 138 14.83 3.56 -8.81
N THR A 139 14.20 3.02 -7.77
CA THR A 139 12.74 3.06 -7.64
C THR A 139 12.27 4.47 -7.38
N VAL A 140 12.88 5.17 -6.44
CA VAL A 140 12.43 6.49 -5.99
C VAL A 140 12.67 7.57 -7.04
N THR A 141 13.72 7.47 -7.85
CA THR A 141 14.05 8.38 -8.96
C THR A 141 13.39 8.02 -10.29
N ALA A 142 12.45 7.06 -10.28
CA ALA A 142 11.74 6.65 -11.48
C ALA A 142 11.10 7.87 -12.18
N LYS A 143 11.34 7.99 -13.50
CA LYS A 143 10.92 9.16 -14.29
C LYS A 143 9.40 9.34 -14.42
N THR A 144 8.64 8.26 -14.29
CA THR A 144 7.19 8.29 -14.45
C THR A 144 6.52 7.50 -13.33
N LEU A 145 5.27 7.88 -13.03
CA LEU A 145 4.44 7.16 -12.06
C LEU A 145 4.26 5.68 -12.42
N ASN A 146 4.20 5.34 -13.70
CA ASN A 146 4.07 3.96 -14.16
C ASN A 146 5.37 3.17 -13.94
N ASN A 147 6.53 3.78 -14.19
CA ASN A 147 7.81 3.16 -13.91
C ASN A 147 7.97 2.91 -12.40
N PHE A 148 7.58 3.88 -11.57
CA PHE A 148 7.56 3.71 -10.11
C PHE A 148 6.65 2.56 -9.66
N LYS A 149 5.40 2.52 -10.17
CA LYS A 149 4.44 1.45 -9.87
C LYS A 149 4.93 0.06 -10.26
N SER A 150 5.68 -0.04 -11.36
CA SER A 150 6.29 -1.29 -11.84
C SER A 150 7.51 -1.67 -11.00
N ALA A 151 8.36 -0.72 -10.65
CA ALA A 151 9.52 -0.92 -9.79
C ALA A 151 9.12 -1.43 -8.39
N LEU A 152 8.05 -0.86 -7.81
CA LEU A 152 7.48 -1.36 -6.55
C LEU A 152 7.03 -2.83 -6.61
N ASN A 153 6.64 -3.34 -7.79
CA ASN A 153 6.25 -4.74 -7.94
C ASN A 153 7.49 -5.67 -8.01
N GLY A 154 8.64 -5.14 -8.45
CA GLY A 154 9.90 -5.87 -8.62
C GLY A 154 10.80 -5.86 -7.37
N GLU A 155 10.67 -4.87 -6.49
CA GLU A 155 11.33 -4.88 -5.18
C GLU A 155 10.74 -5.95 -4.24
N ASN A 156 11.36 -6.15 -3.07
CA ASN A 156 11.06 -7.14 -1.99
C ASN A 156 9.63 -7.11 -1.39
N TRP A 157 8.67 -6.56 -2.12
CA TRP A 157 7.25 -6.44 -1.81
C TRP A 157 6.44 -7.66 -2.24
N ASN A 158 6.93 -8.44 -3.20
CA ASN A 158 6.26 -9.65 -3.68
C ASN A 158 5.99 -10.74 -2.62
N PRO A 159 6.86 -11.00 -1.60
CA PRO A 159 6.61 -12.09 -0.64
C PRO A 159 5.41 -11.83 0.28
N TYR A 160 5.09 -10.57 0.59
CA TYR A 160 3.97 -10.20 1.47
C TYR A 160 2.65 -9.97 0.71
N LYS A 161 2.68 -10.04 -0.62
CA LYS A 161 1.55 -9.70 -1.49
C LYS A 161 0.29 -10.51 -1.20
N PHE A 162 0.45 -11.78 -0.82
CA PHE A 162 -0.64 -12.72 -0.55
C PHE A 162 -0.75 -13.14 0.92
N ILE A 163 0.13 -12.63 1.78
CA ILE A 163 0.19 -12.98 3.20
C ILE A 163 -0.45 -11.84 3.97
N CYS A 164 -1.34 -12.17 4.92
CA CYS A 164 -1.82 -11.18 5.86
C CYS A 164 -0.85 -11.09 7.03
N SER A 165 -0.46 -9.89 7.46
CA SER A 165 0.28 -9.71 8.73
C SER A 165 -0.60 -9.93 9.98
N CYS A 166 -1.82 -10.41 9.75
CA CYS A 166 -2.87 -10.64 10.72
C CYS A 166 -2.99 -12.11 11.13
#